data_AF-A0A1B7MEP8-F1
#
_entry.id   AF-A0A1B7MEP8-F1
#
_cell.length_a   1.000
_cell.length_b   1.000
_cell.length_c   1.000
_cell.angle_alpha   90.00
_cell.angle_beta   90.00
_cell.angle_gamma   90.00
#
_symmetry.space_group_name_H-M   'P 1'
#
loop_
_entity.id
_entity.type
_entity.pdbx_description
1 polymer ?
#
loop_
_entity_poly.entity_id
_entity_poly.type
_entity_poly.pdbx_seq_one_letter_code
_entity_poly.pdbx_strand_id
1 'polypeptide(L)' 'AVRKDKKEPIRCARCQQFAHIARNCSAAVEACGTCGNQHRTADCKAYRSDHCINCKTPHHTSWSRECPIFK' A
#
# COMPACT_ATOMS: atom_id res chain seq x y z
N ALA A 1 -8.17 -11.09 -26.13
CA ALA A 1 -7.65 -11.80 -24.94
C ALA A 1 -8.06 -11.02 -23.69
N VAL A 2 -9.04 -11.49 -22.95
CA VAL A 2 -9.45 -10.87 -21.67
C VAL A 2 -8.35 -11.15 -20.67
N ARG A 3 -7.60 -10.13 -20.25
CA ARG A 3 -6.60 -10.26 -19.20
C ARG A 3 -7.36 -10.62 -17.93
N LYS A 4 -7.27 -11.87 -17.49
CA LYS A 4 -7.80 -12.34 -16.21
C LYS A 4 -7.34 -11.35 -15.14
N ASP A 5 -8.26 -10.58 -14.57
CA ASP A 5 -7.96 -9.61 -13.52
C ASP A 5 -7.26 -10.36 -12.39
N LYS A 6 -5.93 -10.24 -12.29
CA LYS A 6 -5.21 -10.96 -11.24
C LYS A 6 -5.74 -10.40 -9.93
N LYS A 7 -6.33 -11.26 -9.09
CA LYS A 7 -6.88 -10.91 -7.77
C LYS A 7 -5.93 -9.93 -7.09
N GLU A 8 -6.41 -8.72 -6.83
CA GLU A 8 -5.64 -7.76 -6.06
C GLU A 8 -5.47 -8.29 -4.63
N PRO A 9 -4.27 -8.17 -4.04
CA PRO A 9 -4.08 -8.56 -2.66
C PRO A 9 -5.03 -7.79 -1.76
N ILE A 10 -5.56 -8.49 -0.75
CA ILE A 10 -6.24 -7.83 0.35
C ILE A 10 -5.21 -6.94 1.05
N ARG A 11 -5.39 -5.64 0.89
CA ARG A 11 -4.55 -4.61 1.49
C ARG A 11 -5.35 -3.77 2.46
N CYS A 12 -4.75 -3.49 3.59
CA CYS A 12 -5.33 -2.62 4.59
C CYS A 12 -5.26 -1.16 4.12
N ALA A 13 -6.40 -0.51 3.92
CA ALA A 13 -6.42 0.92 3.58
C ALA A 13 -5.90 1.83 4.73
N ARG A 14 -5.75 1.29 5.96
CA ARG A 14 -5.20 1.99 7.12
C ARG A 14 -3.67 1.90 7.14
N CYS A 15 -3.09 0.71 7.27
CA CYS A 15 -1.63 0.55 7.39
C CYS A 15 -0.91 0.14 6.08
N GLN A 16 -1.65 -0.05 4.98
CA GLN A 16 -1.16 -0.46 3.66
C GLN A 16 -0.48 -1.83 3.61
N GLN A 17 -0.50 -2.58 4.72
CA GLN A 17 0.03 -3.94 4.76
C GLN A 17 -0.93 -4.92 4.08
N PHE A 18 -0.35 -6.00 3.57
CA PHE A 18 -1.11 -7.12 3.02
C PHE A 18 -1.70 -8.01 4.13
N ALA A 19 -2.59 -8.93 3.73
CA ALA A 19 -3.25 -9.95 4.56
C ALA A 19 -4.51 -9.52 5.34
N HIS A 20 -4.80 -8.23 5.51
CA HIS A 20 -6.00 -7.78 6.23
C HIS A 20 -6.61 -6.49 5.66
N ILE A 21 -7.85 -6.18 6.06
CA ILE A 21 -8.56 -4.95 5.69
C ILE A 21 -8.52 -3.92 6.83
N ALA A 22 -8.78 -2.65 6.52
CA ALA A 22 -8.77 -1.56 7.50
C ALA A 22 -9.69 -1.79 8.71
N ARG A 23 -10.82 -2.48 8.52
CA ARG A 23 -11.76 -2.83 9.60
C ARG A 23 -11.15 -3.78 10.65
N ASN A 24 -10.20 -4.62 10.26
CA ASN A 24 -9.51 -5.57 11.15
C ASN A 24 -8.11 -5.10 11.52
N CYS A 25 -7.77 -3.84 11.24
CA CYS A 25 -6.43 -3.30 11.47
C CYS A 25 -6.31 -2.75 12.90
N SER A 26 -5.31 -3.24 13.63
CA SER A 26 -4.93 -2.76 14.97
C SER A 26 -3.99 -1.55 14.95
N ALA A 27 -3.61 -1.04 13.76
CA ALA A 27 -2.75 0.13 13.67
C ALA A 27 -3.46 1.37 14.24
N ALA A 28 -2.78 2.07 15.14
CA ALA A 28 -3.26 3.33 15.73
C ALA A 28 -3.18 4.51 14.74
N VAL A 29 -2.28 4.42 13.76
CA VAL A 29 -2.04 5.47 12.75
C VAL A 29 -2.33 4.95 11.36
N GLU A 30 -2.81 5.84 10.49
CA GLU A 30 -2.95 5.56 9.08
C GLU A 30 -1.62 5.82 8.37
N ALA A 31 -1.29 4.98 7.40
CA ALA A 31 -0.08 5.06 6.62
C ALA A 31 -0.44 5.31 5.14
N CYS A 32 0.36 6.13 4.50
CA CYS A 32 0.16 6.52 3.12
C CYS A 32 0.59 5.39 2.19
N GLY A 33 -0.32 4.99 1.29
CA GLY A 33 0.01 3.99 0.29
C GLY A 33 1.03 4.46 -0.74
N THR A 34 1.16 5.79 -0.93
CA THR A 34 2.13 6.38 -1.85
C THR A 34 3.51 6.44 -1.20
N CYS A 35 3.62 7.09 -0.05
CA CYS A 35 4.90 7.52 0.50
C CYS A 35 5.26 6.92 1.86
N GLY A 36 4.43 6.02 2.40
CA GLY A 36 4.72 5.32 3.65
C GLY A 36 4.58 6.14 4.94
N ASN A 37 4.32 7.45 4.84
CA ASN A 37 4.22 8.34 6.00
C ASN A 37 2.89 8.19 6.74
N GLN A 38 2.85 8.68 7.99
CA GLN A 38 1.68 8.62 8.86
C GLN A 38 0.61 9.66 8.47
N HIS A 39 -0.08 9.42 7.36
CA HIS A 39 -1.24 10.21 6.93
C HIS A 39 -2.12 9.41 5.96
N ARG A 40 -3.33 9.92 5.69
CA ARG A 40 -4.18 9.39 4.61
C ARG A 40 -3.56 9.70 3.25
N THR A 41 -3.59 8.73 2.34
CA THR A 41 -3.15 8.92 0.95
C THR A 41 -3.80 10.13 0.28
N ALA A 42 -5.06 10.46 0.64
CA ALA A 42 -5.76 11.62 0.13
C ALA A 42 -5.16 12.98 0.56
N ASP A 43 -4.46 13.02 1.69
CA ASP A 43 -3.75 14.21 2.19
C ASP A 43 -2.25 14.20 1.84
N CYS A 44 -1.81 13.20 1.05
CA CYS A 44 -0.41 13.08 0.69
C CYS A 44 0.04 14.25 -0.20
N LYS A 45 0.89 15.11 0.35
CA LYS A 45 1.55 16.21 -0.39
C LYS A 45 2.95 15.83 -0.90
N ALA A 46 3.34 14.57 -0.72
CA ALA A 46 4.66 14.11 -1.10
C ALA A 46 4.76 13.99 -2.63
N TYR A 47 5.69 14.73 -3.24
CA TYR A 47 5.93 14.68 -4.68
C TYR A 47 6.96 13.59 -4.99
N ARG A 48 6.64 12.66 -5.90
CA ARG A 48 7.51 11.54 -6.32
C ARG A 48 8.12 10.75 -5.15
N SER A 49 7.38 10.63 -4.06
CA SER A 49 7.79 9.87 -2.89
C SER A 49 7.09 8.52 -2.92
N ASP A 50 7.41 7.69 -3.90
CA ASP A 50 6.92 6.33 -3.94
C ASP A 50 7.64 5.54 -2.84
N HIS A 51 6.89 4.84 -1.99
CA HIS A 51 7.40 4.02 -0.91
C HIS A 51 6.42 2.90 -0.61
N CYS A 52 6.95 1.69 -0.54
CA CYS A 52 6.19 0.50 -0.21
C CYS A 52 6.45 0.12 1.24
N ILE A 53 5.41 0.14 2.08
CA ILE A 53 5.51 -0.24 3.51
C ILE A 53 5.80 -1.73 3.68
N ASN A 54 5.41 -2.55 2.70
CA ASN A 54 5.59 -4.00 2.76
C ASN A 54 7.05 -4.42 2.50
N CYS A 55 7.69 -3.90 1.46
CA CYS A 55 9.10 -4.20 1.15
C CYS A 55 10.08 -3.10 1.60
N LYS A 56 9.58 -2.00 2.17
CA LYS A 56 10.34 -0.84 2.65
C LYS A 56 11.24 -0.22 1.59
N THR A 57 10.83 -0.26 0.32
CA THR A 57 11.59 0.33 -0.80
C THR A 57 10.93 1.60 -1.32
N PRO A 58 11.71 2.61 -1.75
CA PRO A 58 11.18 3.82 -2.36
C PRO A 58 10.98 3.71 -3.88
N HIS A 59 11.03 2.49 -4.44
CA HIS A 59 10.97 2.29 -5.90
C HIS A 59 9.52 2.22 -6.41
N HIS A 60 8.58 1.88 -5.54
CA HIS A 60 7.18 1.72 -5.89
C HIS A 60 6.27 1.95 -4.67
N THR A 61 5.00 2.21 -4.93
CA THR A 61 3.98 2.43 -3.90
C THR A 61 3.49 1.12 -3.29
N SER A 62 2.86 1.18 -2.13
CA SER A 62 2.29 0.00 -1.46
C SER A 62 1.12 -0.66 -2.21
N TRP A 63 0.56 -0.03 -3.26
CA TRP A 63 -0.39 -0.68 -4.19
C TRP A 63 0.28 -1.26 -5.44
N SER A 64 1.57 -1.02 -5.66
CA SER A 64 2.20 -1.50 -6.88
C SER A 64 2.24 -3.02 -6.91
N ARG A 65 1.89 -3.57 -8.08
CA ARG A 65 1.92 -5.00 -8.37
C ARG A 65 3.34 -5.52 -8.56
N GLU A 66 4.32 -4.62 -8.57
CA GLU A 66 5.74 -4.92 -8.65
C GLU A 66 6.35 -5.25 -7.28
N CYS A 67 5.58 -5.07 -6.19
CA CYS A 67 6.06 -5.36 -4.85
C CYS A 67 6.41 -6.86 -4.70
N PRO A 68 7.68 -7.20 -4.42
CA PRO A 68 8.13 -8.58 -4.34
C PRO A 68 7.51 -9.35 -3.17
N ILE A 69 7.06 -8.66 -2.12
CA ILE A 69 6.38 -9.27 -0.96
C ILE A 69 5.04 -9.92 -1.37
N PHE A 70 4.43 -9.47 -2.46
CA PHE A 70 3.20 -10.06 -2.98
C PHE A 70 3.45 -11.14 -4.04
N LYS A 71 4.63 -11.15 -4.67
CA LYS A 71 4.91 -11.97 -5.85
C LYS A 71 5.17 -13.43 -5.52
#